data_AF-A0A644TG14-F1
#
_entry.id   AF-A0A644TG14-F1
#
_cell.length_a   1.000
_cell.length_b   1.000
_cell.length_c   1.000
_cell.angle_alpha   90.00
_cell.angle_beta   90.00
_cell.angle_gamma   90.00
#
_symmetry.space_group_name_H-M   'P 1'
#
loop_
_entity.id
_entity.type
_entity.pdbx_description
1 polymer ?
#
loop_
_entity_poly.entity_id
_entity_poly.type
_entity_poly.pdbx_seq_one_letter_code
_entity_poly.pdbx_strand_id
1 'polypeptide(L)'
;MNDLEPLVHKTVEFAYRGSRLKFDLSHALFSSYDIDTGTKLLLKEIAHDQTICSASSILDSGCGVGVIGLSMAASCPGSRVVLKDRDLLACAISERNAWRNGLKAVRLELDGSPSSPIAKKPPKHRKPQERTADLIIAPGLLAEEDSLGPYDAVLSNLPAKAGEPVLSSFLGNEAPKLLRQGGRLAFVIVAPLAEKASEYCSAAGFRLIAKVSTKNHSVFVYEKSAEASPTSGTAGLSRGAAPAPGSLAIRPASGNAPQSLPPGFSKAGLPGPYLRSEGRRKLGSYKLPCHGFYGLPEFDTTSYATDLATEALAKACAGSLVRDFLVVNPGIGLSSLWARAALGCDRIDLVSRDSLSLRAAGANLYAAFGDAVAIRRFAFFDTDRIGDSSLDAILCFPDEIPGYDYVGESWALIARALKKAGAAVVVASPTVIARFEKSRPEGLWKLGEAKKKGFAALLVRRMA
;
A
#
# COMPACT_ATOMS: atom_id res chain seq x y z
N MET A 1 -13.10 -6.48 14.38
CA MET A 1 -14.01 -6.56 13.20
C MET A 1 -13.87 -5.26 12.43
N ASN A 2 -13.24 -5.30 11.25
CA ASN A 2 -12.80 -4.10 10.52
C ASN A 2 -13.98 -3.41 9.82
N ASP A 3 -14.79 -2.64 10.56
CA ASP A 3 -15.83 -1.81 9.97
C ASP A 3 -15.18 -0.60 9.29
N LEU A 4 -15.17 -0.59 7.96
CA LEU A 4 -14.64 0.55 7.18
C LEU A 4 -15.64 1.69 7.04
N GLU A 5 -16.88 1.54 7.52
CA GLU A 5 -17.91 2.60 7.43
C GLU A 5 -17.41 3.98 7.91
N PRO A 6 -16.67 4.10 9.02
CA PRO A 6 -16.17 5.40 9.49
C PRO A 6 -15.16 6.07 8.54
N LEU A 7 -14.57 5.31 7.61
CA LEU A 7 -13.65 5.83 6.61
C LEU A 7 -14.35 6.21 5.30
N VAL A 8 -15.63 5.84 5.15
CA VAL A 8 -16.45 6.19 3.97
C VAL A 8 -16.95 7.62 4.13
N HIS A 9 -16.65 8.45 3.13
CA HIS A 9 -17.14 9.83 3.07
C HIS A 9 -18.46 9.93 2.32
N LYS A 10 -18.51 9.32 1.13
CA LYS A 10 -19.64 9.47 0.21
C LYS A 10 -19.75 8.27 -0.71
N THR A 11 -20.98 7.90 -1.04
CA THR A 11 -21.26 6.96 -2.12
C THR A 11 -21.66 7.72 -3.38
N VAL A 12 -21.06 7.38 -4.52
CA VAL A 12 -21.40 7.95 -5.83
C VAL A 12 -21.84 6.86 -6.81
N GLU A 13 -22.74 7.20 -7.73
CA GLU A 13 -23.16 6.31 -8.81
C GLU A 13 -22.35 6.58 -10.07
N PHE A 14 -22.07 5.52 -10.84
CA PHE A 14 -21.36 5.61 -12.09
C PHE A 14 -21.88 4.58 -13.09
N ALA A 15 -22.14 5.02 -14.32
CA ALA A 15 -22.62 4.15 -15.39
C ALA A 15 -21.49 3.90 -16.38
N TYR A 16 -21.23 2.62 -16.68
CA TYR A 16 -20.21 2.21 -17.64
C TYR A 16 -20.68 0.99 -18.42
N ARG A 17 -20.67 1.09 -19.76
CA ARG A 17 -21.04 0.01 -20.70
C ARG A 17 -22.32 -0.75 -20.28
N GLY A 18 -23.38 -0.01 -19.96
CA GLY A 18 -24.68 -0.56 -19.55
C GLY A 18 -24.77 -1.00 -18.08
N SER A 19 -23.66 -1.10 -17.35
CA SER A 19 -23.64 -1.38 -15.92
C SER A 19 -23.76 -0.10 -15.10
N ARG A 20 -24.71 -0.06 -14.16
CA ARG A 20 -24.77 0.97 -13.11
C ARG A 20 -24.08 0.45 -11.86
N LEU A 21 -23.10 1.20 -11.37
CA LEU A 21 -22.23 0.86 -10.25
C LEU A 21 -22.32 1.93 -9.17
N LYS A 22 -21.98 1.55 -7.93
CA LYS A 22 -21.91 2.43 -6.77
C LYS A 22 -20.56 2.30 -6.10
N PHE A 23 -19.90 3.42 -5.83
CA PHE A 23 -18.58 3.45 -5.21
C PHE A 23 -18.63 4.24 -3.91
N ASP A 24 -18.22 3.60 -2.83
CA ASP A 24 -17.81 4.27 -1.60
C ASP A 24 -16.44 4.91 -1.80
N LEU A 25 -16.42 6.21 -1.56
CA LEU A 25 -15.24 7.05 -1.55
C LEU A 25 -14.79 7.25 -0.10
N SER A 26 -13.48 7.39 0.12
CA SER A 26 -12.93 7.49 1.47
C SER A 26 -12.27 8.84 1.72
N HIS A 27 -12.44 9.37 2.94
CA HIS A 27 -11.70 10.55 3.42
C HIS A 27 -10.17 10.38 3.34
N ALA A 28 -9.71 9.13 3.35
CA ALA A 28 -8.31 8.76 3.44
C ALA A 28 -7.70 8.37 2.08
N LEU A 29 -8.46 8.42 0.98
CA LEU A 29 -8.01 8.04 -0.36
C LEU A 29 -8.13 9.21 -1.36
N PHE A 30 -7.44 9.10 -2.49
CA PHE A 30 -7.36 10.14 -3.52
C PHE A 30 -8.74 10.63 -3.99
N SER A 31 -9.66 9.69 -4.29
CA SER A 31 -11.06 10.01 -4.60
C SER A 31 -11.87 10.01 -3.30
N SER A 32 -12.05 11.19 -2.71
CA SER A 32 -12.79 11.36 -1.45
C SER A 32 -14.22 11.91 -1.63
N TYR A 33 -14.55 12.58 -2.75
CA TYR A 33 -15.86 13.25 -2.94
C TYR A 33 -16.59 12.90 -4.23
N ASP A 34 -15.85 12.69 -5.32
CA ASP A 34 -16.38 12.21 -6.60
C ASP A 34 -15.32 11.30 -7.26
N ILE A 35 -15.72 10.52 -8.25
CA ILE A 35 -14.78 9.80 -9.11
C ILE A 35 -13.89 10.80 -9.82
N ASP A 36 -12.59 10.54 -9.82
CA ASP A 36 -11.60 11.38 -10.44
C ASP A 36 -11.89 11.65 -11.94
N THR A 37 -11.69 12.89 -12.35
CA THR A 37 -11.95 13.33 -13.73
C THR A 37 -11.06 12.63 -14.75
N GLY A 38 -9.81 12.34 -14.41
CA GLY A 38 -8.91 11.55 -15.24
C GLY A 38 -9.42 10.11 -15.40
N THR A 39 -9.89 9.50 -14.31
CA THR A 39 -10.51 8.17 -14.33
C THR A 39 -11.75 8.10 -15.20
N LYS A 40 -12.65 9.11 -15.11
CA LYS A 40 -13.84 9.21 -15.98
C LYS A 40 -13.43 9.33 -17.45
N LEU A 41 -12.41 10.14 -17.75
CA LEU A 41 -11.89 10.31 -19.11
C LEU A 41 -11.30 9.00 -19.64
N LEU A 42 -10.45 8.31 -18.85
CA LEU A 42 -9.89 7.02 -19.24
C LEU A 42 -10.98 6.02 -19.61
N LEU A 43 -11.95 5.81 -18.72
CA LEU A 43 -13.04 4.86 -18.96
C LEU A 43 -13.85 5.23 -20.20
N LYS A 44 -14.13 6.52 -20.43
CA LYS A 44 -14.80 6.99 -21.63
C LYS A 44 -14.02 6.60 -22.90
N GLU A 45 -12.71 6.84 -22.94
CA GLU A 45 -11.90 6.56 -24.12
C GLU A 45 -11.74 5.07 -24.41
N ILE A 46 -11.67 4.22 -23.38
CA ILE A 46 -11.55 2.77 -23.56
C ILE A 46 -12.90 2.06 -23.77
N ALA A 47 -14.03 2.78 -23.67
CA ALA A 47 -15.38 2.21 -23.68
C ALA A 47 -15.71 1.44 -24.97
N HIS A 48 -15.02 1.72 -26.08
CA HIS A 48 -15.23 1.09 -27.37
C HIS A 48 -13.98 0.39 -27.93
N ASP A 49 -12.89 0.33 -27.17
CA ASP A 49 -11.69 -0.41 -27.59
C ASP A 49 -12.01 -1.92 -27.57
N GLN A 50 -12.03 -2.54 -28.74
CA GLN A 50 -12.42 -3.95 -28.88
C GLN A 50 -11.50 -4.88 -28.11
N THR A 51 -10.18 -4.62 -28.09
CA THR A 51 -9.19 -5.46 -27.42
C THR A 51 -9.37 -5.43 -25.91
N ILE A 52 -9.61 -4.24 -25.33
CA ILE A 52 -9.91 -4.10 -23.91
C ILE A 52 -11.27 -4.72 -23.56
N CYS A 53 -12.29 -4.49 -24.39
CA CYS A 53 -13.64 -4.97 -24.12
C CYS A 53 -13.79 -6.50 -24.24
N SER A 54 -12.94 -7.17 -25.03
CA SER A 54 -12.88 -8.63 -25.17
C SER A 54 -11.72 -9.25 -24.39
N ALA A 55 -11.03 -8.49 -23.55
CA ALA A 55 -9.89 -8.98 -22.77
C ALA A 55 -10.31 -10.12 -21.84
N SER A 56 -9.55 -11.22 -21.85
CA SER A 56 -9.76 -12.33 -20.90
C SER A 56 -9.05 -12.06 -19.57
N SER A 57 -8.06 -11.18 -19.55
CA SER A 57 -7.29 -10.80 -18.38
C SER A 57 -6.94 -9.32 -18.37
N ILE A 58 -7.27 -8.64 -17.27
CA ILE A 58 -7.14 -7.19 -17.12
C ILE A 58 -6.43 -6.88 -15.79
N LEU A 59 -5.45 -5.99 -15.82
CA LEU A 59 -4.82 -5.40 -14.63
C LEU A 59 -5.28 -3.95 -14.48
N ASP A 60 -5.73 -3.57 -13.29
CA ASP A 60 -5.90 -2.20 -12.83
C ASP A 60 -4.77 -1.88 -11.84
N SER A 61 -3.76 -1.12 -12.28
CA SER A 61 -2.56 -0.81 -11.50
C SER A 61 -2.67 0.57 -10.85
N GLY A 62 -2.70 0.60 -9.52
CA GLY A 62 -3.09 1.78 -8.74
C GLY A 62 -4.60 1.93 -8.66
N CYS A 63 -5.30 0.86 -8.27
CA CYS A 63 -6.76 0.76 -8.40
C CYS A 63 -7.56 1.77 -7.55
N GLY A 64 -6.97 2.33 -6.49
CA GLY A 64 -7.65 3.24 -5.57
C GLY A 64 -8.90 2.59 -4.97
N VAL A 65 -10.05 3.25 -5.11
CA VAL A 65 -11.35 2.71 -4.65
C VAL A 65 -11.97 1.68 -5.62
N GLY A 66 -11.24 1.29 -6.67
CA GLY A 66 -11.60 0.22 -7.61
C GLY A 66 -12.45 0.66 -8.81
N VAL A 67 -12.52 1.95 -9.12
CA VAL A 67 -13.44 2.43 -10.18
C VAL A 67 -13.14 1.80 -11.54
N ILE A 68 -11.87 1.74 -11.95
CA ILE A 68 -11.48 1.20 -13.25
C ILE A 68 -11.74 -0.32 -13.27
N GLY A 69 -11.05 -1.06 -12.38
CA GLY A 69 -11.13 -2.51 -12.34
C GLY A 69 -12.55 -3.06 -12.12
N LEU A 70 -13.33 -2.48 -11.21
CA LEU A 70 -14.71 -2.96 -10.97
C LEU A 70 -15.66 -2.60 -12.12
N SER A 71 -15.41 -1.50 -12.85
CA SER A 71 -16.15 -1.19 -14.08
C SER A 71 -15.85 -2.19 -15.19
N MET A 72 -14.59 -2.62 -15.31
CA MET A 72 -14.20 -3.68 -16.23
C MET A 72 -14.80 -5.03 -15.83
N ALA A 73 -14.69 -5.43 -14.55
CA ALA A 73 -15.26 -6.69 -14.06
C ALA A 73 -16.79 -6.75 -14.24
N ALA A 74 -17.48 -5.63 -14.11
CA ALA A 74 -18.93 -5.56 -14.33
C ALA A 74 -19.35 -5.57 -15.80
N SER A 75 -18.49 -5.12 -16.72
CA SER A 75 -18.81 -5.01 -18.16
C SER A 75 -18.16 -6.10 -19.02
N CYS A 76 -17.22 -6.85 -18.47
CA CYS A 76 -16.52 -7.98 -19.08
C CYS A 76 -16.66 -9.22 -18.18
N PRO A 77 -17.85 -9.85 -18.07
CA PRO A 77 -18.13 -10.87 -17.05
C PRO A 77 -17.34 -12.19 -17.18
N GLY A 78 -16.66 -12.41 -18.31
CA GLY A 78 -15.77 -13.56 -18.53
C GLY A 78 -14.29 -13.26 -18.32
N SER A 79 -13.93 -12.03 -17.93
CA SER A 79 -12.53 -11.66 -17.71
C SER A 79 -12.11 -11.95 -16.27
N ARG A 80 -10.83 -12.29 -16.10
CA ARG A 80 -10.14 -12.19 -14.82
C ARG A 80 -9.61 -10.77 -14.67
N VAL A 81 -10.06 -10.07 -13.63
CA VAL A 81 -9.63 -8.71 -13.33
C VAL A 81 -8.81 -8.69 -12.06
N VAL A 82 -7.59 -8.15 -12.14
CA VAL A 82 -6.68 -7.99 -11.01
C VAL A 82 -6.59 -6.50 -10.68
N LEU A 83 -6.88 -6.13 -9.44
CA LEU A 83 -6.72 -4.78 -8.91
C LEU A 83 -5.49 -4.79 -8.00
N LYS A 84 -4.52 -3.92 -8.29
CA LYS A 84 -3.34 -3.73 -7.44
C LYS A 84 -3.23 -2.30 -6.94
N ASP A 85 -2.88 -2.14 -5.67
CA ASP A 85 -2.55 -0.83 -5.11
C ASP A 85 -1.44 -0.92 -4.07
N ARG A 86 -0.63 0.15 -3.96
CA ARG A 86 0.35 0.27 -2.88
C ARG A 86 -0.33 0.46 -1.53
N ASP A 87 -1.51 1.04 -1.53
CA ASP A 87 -2.28 1.40 -0.35
C ASP A 87 -3.23 0.26 0.03
N LEU A 88 -2.98 -0.34 1.19
CA LEU A 88 -3.76 -1.45 1.71
C LEU A 88 -5.21 -1.03 2.01
N LEU A 89 -5.47 0.24 2.34
CA LEU A 89 -6.84 0.75 2.50
C LEU A 89 -7.55 0.87 1.15
N ALA A 90 -6.83 1.18 0.06
CA ALA A 90 -7.40 1.17 -1.29
C ALA A 90 -7.86 -0.25 -1.68
N CYS A 91 -7.04 -1.26 -1.40
CA CYS A 91 -7.41 -2.67 -1.59
C CYS A 91 -8.66 -3.04 -0.77
N ALA A 92 -8.71 -2.61 0.48
CA ALA A 92 -9.82 -2.86 1.38
C ALA A 92 -11.14 -2.19 0.93
N ILE A 93 -11.09 -0.91 0.56
CA ILE A 93 -12.26 -0.19 0.02
C ILE A 93 -12.67 -0.74 -1.35
N SER A 94 -11.73 -1.20 -2.18
CA SER A 94 -12.03 -1.88 -3.44
C SER A 94 -12.80 -3.19 -3.22
N GLU A 95 -12.42 -4.00 -2.22
CA GLU A 95 -13.18 -5.22 -1.86
C GLU A 95 -14.61 -4.87 -1.41
N ARG A 96 -14.75 -3.83 -0.59
CA ARG A 96 -16.05 -3.31 -0.16
C ARG A 96 -16.90 -2.84 -1.34
N ASN A 97 -16.29 -2.14 -2.31
CA ASN A 97 -16.97 -1.69 -3.52
C ASN A 97 -17.31 -2.85 -4.46
N ALA A 98 -16.48 -3.89 -4.54
CA ALA A 98 -16.80 -5.10 -5.28
C ALA A 98 -18.09 -5.73 -4.72
N TRP A 99 -18.13 -5.94 -3.41
CA TRP A 99 -19.30 -6.47 -2.72
C TRP A 99 -20.56 -5.61 -2.94
N ARG A 100 -20.45 -4.28 -2.84
CA ARG A 100 -21.55 -3.33 -3.08
C ARG A 100 -22.11 -3.44 -4.49
N ASN A 101 -21.27 -3.82 -5.44
CA ASN A 101 -21.62 -4.05 -6.83
C ASN A 101 -21.85 -5.55 -7.15
N GLY A 102 -22.06 -6.42 -6.16
CA GLY A 102 -22.36 -7.83 -6.41
C GLY A 102 -21.23 -8.61 -7.11
N LEU A 103 -20.02 -8.08 -7.07
CA LEU A 103 -18.80 -8.75 -7.53
C LEU A 103 -18.20 -9.50 -6.34
N LYS A 104 -17.87 -10.78 -6.55
CA LYS A 104 -17.14 -11.58 -5.58
C LYS A 104 -15.64 -11.35 -5.81
N ALA A 105 -14.95 -10.83 -4.80
CA ALA A 105 -13.51 -10.59 -4.85
C ALA A 105 -12.77 -11.52 -3.89
N VAL A 106 -11.57 -11.94 -4.27
CA VAL A 106 -10.57 -12.50 -3.37
C VAL A 106 -9.53 -11.41 -3.10
N ARG A 107 -9.46 -10.92 -1.86
CA ARG A 107 -8.39 -10.00 -1.45
C ARG A 107 -7.20 -10.81 -0.95
N LEU A 108 -6.00 -10.43 -1.38
CA LEU A 108 -4.74 -11.01 -0.91
C LEU A 108 -4.11 -10.13 0.16
N GLU A 109 -3.37 -10.77 1.06
CA GLU A 109 -2.49 -10.15 2.04
C GLU A 109 -1.17 -9.71 1.39
N LEU A 110 -0.32 -9.03 2.16
CA LEU A 110 1.03 -8.68 1.69
C LEU A 110 1.80 -9.91 1.22
N ASP A 111 1.70 -11.03 1.91
CA ASP A 111 2.36 -12.30 1.54
C ASP A 111 1.61 -13.07 0.44
N GLY A 112 0.61 -12.49 -0.22
CA GLY A 112 -0.14 -13.16 -1.28
C GLY A 112 -1.09 -14.25 -0.79
N SER A 113 -1.17 -14.51 0.52
CA SER A 113 -2.19 -15.40 1.08
C SER A 113 -3.57 -14.73 1.01
N PRO A 114 -4.68 -15.49 0.91
CA PRO A 114 -6.02 -14.90 0.96
C PRO A 114 -6.29 -14.21 2.31
N SER A 115 -6.83 -13.00 2.26
CA SER A 115 -7.24 -12.23 3.42
C SER A 115 -8.65 -12.59 3.87
N SER A 116 -8.94 -12.34 5.14
CA SER A 116 -10.31 -12.38 5.65
C SER A 116 -11.17 -11.29 4.99
N PRO A 117 -12.41 -11.60 4.57
CA PRO A 117 -13.29 -10.58 4.00
C PRO A 117 -13.58 -9.45 4.99
N ILE A 118 -13.59 -8.22 4.50
CA ILE A 118 -13.98 -7.06 5.31
C ILE A 118 -15.42 -7.21 5.81
N ALA A 119 -15.67 -6.78 7.04
CA ALA A 119 -16.95 -6.91 7.71
C ALA A 119 -18.07 -6.28 6.87
N LYS A 120 -19.12 -7.07 6.63
CA LYS A 120 -20.23 -6.74 5.73
C LYS A 120 -21.43 -6.28 6.57
N LYS A 121 -21.80 -5.01 6.51
CA LYS A 121 -23.18 -4.61 6.83
C LYS A 121 -23.99 -4.68 5.54
N PRO A 122 -24.93 -5.63 5.37
CA PRO A 122 -25.72 -5.72 4.15
C PRO A 122 -26.46 -4.41 3.86
N PRO A 123 -26.62 -4.02 2.58
CA PRO A 123 -27.43 -2.85 2.26
C PRO A 123 -28.85 -3.20 2.70
N LYS A 124 -29.50 -2.32 3.49
CA LYS A 124 -30.81 -2.59 4.08
C LYS A 124 -31.90 -2.92 3.05
N HIS A 125 -31.72 -2.62 1.75
CA HIS A 125 -32.80 -2.64 0.76
C HIS A 125 -32.50 -3.25 -0.61
N ARG A 126 -31.43 -4.03 -0.83
CA ARG A 126 -31.28 -4.78 -2.11
C ARG A 126 -30.23 -5.88 -2.05
N LYS A 127 -30.57 -7.09 -2.52
CA LYS A 127 -29.55 -8.08 -2.89
C LYS A 127 -28.89 -7.60 -4.20
N PRO A 128 -27.56 -7.42 -4.25
CA PRO A 128 -26.87 -7.08 -5.49
C PRO A 128 -27.13 -8.17 -6.55
N GLN A 129 -27.25 -7.78 -7.82
CA GLN A 129 -27.19 -8.72 -8.92
C GLN A 129 -25.82 -9.39 -8.90
N GLU A 130 -25.80 -10.73 -8.87
CA GLU A 130 -24.55 -11.49 -8.84
C GLU A 130 -23.85 -11.39 -10.19
N ARG A 131 -22.55 -11.08 -10.16
CA ARG A 131 -21.69 -10.95 -11.33
C ARG A 131 -20.60 -12.03 -11.29
N THR A 132 -20.17 -12.49 -12.47
CA THR A 132 -19.38 -13.73 -12.62
C THR A 132 -17.88 -13.52 -12.87
N ALA A 133 -17.41 -12.27 -12.98
CA ALA A 133 -15.99 -12.00 -13.23
C ALA A 133 -15.12 -12.52 -12.09
N ASP A 134 -13.98 -13.13 -12.43
CA ASP A 134 -12.96 -13.55 -11.46
C ASP A 134 -12.16 -12.31 -11.04
N LEU A 135 -12.27 -11.93 -9.77
CA LEU A 135 -11.76 -10.65 -9.27
C LEU A 135 -10.77 -10.87 -8.13
N ILE A 136 -9.52 -10.46 -8.37
CA ILE A 136 -8.44 -10.51 -7.39
C ILE A 136 -8.08 -9.08 -7.01
N ILE A 137 -7.92 -8.81 -5.71
CA ILE A 137 -7.47 -7.52 -5.19
C ILE A 137 -6.22 -7.77 -4.35
N ALA A 138 -5.10 -7.14 -4.68
CA ALA A 138 -3.83 -7.44 -4.02
C ALA A 138 -2.99 -6.18 -3.77
N PRO A 139 -2.19 -6.15 -2.70
CA PRO A 139 -1.14 -5.15 -2.56
C PRO A 139 -0.13 -5.26 -3.71
N GLY A 140 0.27 -4.13 -4.30
CA GLY A 140 1.27 -4.12 -5.36
C GLY A 140 1.80 -2.73 -5.67
N LEU A 141 3.08 -2.66 -6.01
CA LEU A 141 3.72 -1.42 -6.45
C LEU A 141 3.55 -1.25 -7.97
N LEU A 142 3.57 -0.01 -8.45
CA LEU A 142 3.30 0.30 -9.86
C LEU A 142 4.31 -0.38 -10.81
N ALA A 143 5.61 -0.35 -10.45
CA ALA A 143 6.71 -0.91 -11.24
C ALA A 143 7.23 -2.23 -10.63
N GLU A 144 6.33 -3.09 -10.15
CA GLU A 144 6.72 -4.46 -9.73
C GLU A 144 6.35 -5.50 -10.80
N GLU A 145 7.15 -6.57 -10.85
CA GLU A 145 6.79 -7.76 -11.60
C GLU A 145 5.54 -8.41 -11.02
N ASP A 146 4.65 -8.90 -11.89
CA ASP A 146 3.40 -9.51 -11.47
C ASP A 146 3.31 -10.98 -11.93
N SER A 147 3.37 -11.89 -10.97
CA SER A 147 3.23 -13.33 -11.21
C SER A 147 1.83 -13.74 -11.65
N LEU A 148 0.83 -12.86 -11.49
CA LEU A 148 -0.51 -13.07 -12.01
C LEU A 148 -0.63 -12.73 -13.50
N GLY A 149 0.35 -12.03 -14.09
CA GLY A 149 0.39 -11.73 -15.52
C GLY A 149 0.86 -12.90 -16.39
N PRO A 150 1.02 -12.69 -17.71
CA PRO A 150 0.71 -11.45 -18.43
C PRO A 150 -0.80 -11.23 -18.63
N TYR A 151 -1.15 -10.03 -19.07
CA TYR A 151 -2.50 -9.50 -19.24
C TYR A 151 -2.79 -9.12 -20.68
N ASP A 152 -4.07 -9.10 -21.06
CA ASP A 152 -4.51 -8.59 -22.36
C ASP A 152 -4.71 -7.07 -22.32
N ALA A 153 -5.03 -6.52 -21.14
CA ALA A 153 -5.08 -5.09 -20.89
C ALA A 153 -4.44 -4.71 -19.54
N VAL A 154 -3.67 -3.64 -19.53
CA VAL A 154 -3.14 -2.98 -18.32
C VAL A 154 -3.70 -1.56 -18.30
N LEU A 155 -4.45 -1.23 -17.25
CA LEU A 155 -5.15 0.02 -17.06
C LEU A 155 -4.57 0.75 -15.84
N SER A 156 -4.40 2.07 -15.90
CA SER A 156 -3.90 2.82 -14.73
C SER A 156 -4.27 4.30 -14.75
N ASN A 157 -4.60 4.84 -13.58
CA ASN A 157 -4.53 6.28 -13.31
C ASN A 157 -3.19 6.58 -12.65
N LEU A 158 -2.22 7.08 -13.44
CA LEU A 158 -0.83 7.12 -13.02
C LEU A 158 -0.60 8.17 -11.91
N PRO A 159 -0.02 7.76 -10.76
CA PRO A 159 0.22 8.67 -9.66
C PRO A 159 1.40 9.61 -9.95
N ALA A 160 1.12 10.90 -10.14
CA ALA A 160 2.17 11.92 -10.35
C ALA A 160 3.22 11.94 -9.22
N LYS A 161 2.83 11.61 -7.98
CA LYS A 161 3.71 11.58 -6.80
C LYS A 161 4.70 10.40 -6.78
N ALA A 162 4.58 9.43 -7.69
CA ALA A 162 5.54 8.32 -7.76
C ALA A 162 6.94 8.77 -8.19
N GLY A 163 7.03 9.90 -8.91
CA GLY A 163 8.29 10.43 -9.41
C GLY A 163 8.73 9.79 -10.72
N GLU A 164 9.65 10.47 -11.39
CA GLU A 164 10.15 10.09 -12.72
C GLU A 164 10.74 8.67 -12.79
N PRO A 165 11.59 8.20 -11.84
CA PRO A 165 12.18 6.85 -11.93
C PRO A 165 11.16 5.72 -11.89
N VAL A 166 10.07 5.91 -11.12
CA VAL A 166 9.01 4.91 -11.01
C VAL A 166 8.16 4.89 -12.28
N LEU A 167 7.82 6.07 -12.82
CA LEU A 167 7.03 6.18 -14.04
C LEU A 167 7.80 5.67 -15.27
N SER A 168 9.08 5.99 -15.38
CA SER A 168 9.94 5.50 -16.47
C SER A 168 10.13 3.99 -16.39
N SER A 169 10.34 3.43 -15.19
CA SER A 169 10.43 1.98 -15.01
C SER A 169 9.11 1.28 -15.32
N PHE A 170 7.98 1.84 -14.89
CA PHE A 170 6.68 1.25 -15.18
C PHE A 170 6.39 1.24 -16.68
N LEU A 171 6.43 2.40 -17.33
CA LEU A 171 6.06 2.53 -18.74
C LEU A 171 7.12 1.94 -19.69
N GLY A 172 8.40 2.08 -19.33
CA GLY A 172 9.53 1.68 -20.17
C GLY A 172 9.94 0.21 -20.02
N ASN A 173 9.73 -0.40 -18.85
CA ASN A 173 10.28 -1.74 -18.54
C ASN A 173 9.21 -2.75 -18.11
N GLU A 174 8.35 -2.39 -17.16
CA GLU A 174 7.41 -3.36 -16.56
C GLU A 174 6.14 -3.55 -17.39
N ALA A 175 5.51 -2.49 -17.89
CA ALA A 175 4.31 -2.59 -18.72
C ALA A 175 4.50 -3.50 -19.96
N PRO A 176 5.65 -3.46 -20.69
CA PRO A 176 5.94 -4.44 -21.73
C PRO A 176 5.95 -5.89 -21.24
N LYS A 177 6.45 -6.18 -20.04
CA LYS A 177 6.46 -7.54 -19.47
C LYS A 177 5.08 -7.99 -19.02
N LEU A 178 4.28 -7.06 -18.50
CA LEU A 178 2.93 -7.30 -18.01
C LEU A 178 1.94 -7.61 -19.14
N LEU A 179 2.21 -7.22 -20.39
CA LEU A 179 1.28 -7.39 -21.51
C LEU A 179 1.62 -8.59 -22.40
N ARG A 180 0.58 -9.29 -22.87
CA ARG A 180 0.68 -10.20 -24.01
C ARG A 180 0.92 -9.43 -25.31
N GLN A 181 1.46 -10.12 -26.31
CA GLN A 181 1.59 -9.57 -27.65
C GLN A 181 0.22 -9.11 -28.17
N GLY A 182 0.12 -7.88 -28.68
CA GLY A 182 -1.15 -7.28 -29.11
C GLY A 182 -2.02 -6.72 -27.97
N GLY A 183 -1.62 -6.89 -26.70
CA GLY A 183 -2.34 -6.36 -25.55
C GLY A 183 -2.32 -4.83 -25.47
N ARG A 184 -3.24 -4.26 -24.68
CA ARG A 184 -3.44 -2.81 -24.56
C ARG A 184 -2.89 -2.26 -23.25
N LEU A 185 -2.02 -1.25 -23.35
CA LEU A 185 -1.70 -0.37 -22.22
C LEU A 185 -2.57 0.88 -22.34
N ALA A 186 -3.47 1.12 -21.40
CA ALA A 186 -4.26 2.35 -21.36
C ALA A 186 -4.09 3.06 -20.02
N PHE A 187 -3.69 4.33 -20.06
CA PHE A 187 -3.51 5.09 -18.83
C PHE A 187 -3.94 6.53 -18.98
N VAL A 188 -4.27 7.14 -17.84
CA VAL A 188 -4.43 8.57 -17.71
C VAL A 188 -3.30 9.14 -16.85
N ILE A 189 -2.80 10.30 -17.25
CA ILE A 189 -1.77 11.03 -16.52
C ILE A 189 -2.04 12.52 -16.57
N VAL A 190 -1.58 13.26 -15.57
CA VAL A 190 -1.67 14.73 -15.54
C VAL A 190 -0.89 15.35 -16.70
N ALA A 191 -1.40 16.44 -17.25
CA ALA A 191 -0.84 17.10 -18.44
C ALA A 191 0.67 17.39 -18.36
N PRO A 192 1.24 17.86 -17.23
CA PRO A 192 2.69 18.13 -17.15
C PRO A 192 3.61 16.93 -17.33
N LEU A 193 3.09 15.70 -17.19
CA LEU A 193 3.88 14.47 -17.31
C LEU A 193 3.56 13.69 -18.60
N ALA A 194 2.62 14.19 -19.42
CA ALA A 194 2.10 13.46 -20.57
C ALA A 194 3.14 13.23 -21.68
N GLU A 195 3.96 14.24 -21.98
CA GLU A 195 5.03 14.12 -23.00
C GLU A 195 6.05 13.07 -22.58
N LYS A 196 6.55 13.17 -21.34
CA LYS A 196 7.51 12.22 -20.78
C LYS A 196 6.98 10.78 -20.74
N ALA A 197 5.72 10.60 -20.35
CA ALA A 197 5.07 9.29 -20.38
C ALA A 197 4.99 8.70 -21.80
N SER A 198 4.72 9.54 -22.81
CA SER A 198 4.72 9.13 -24.21
C SER A 198 6.11 8.73 -24.69
N GLU A 199 7.16 9.48 -24.32
CA GLU A 199 8.55 9.13 -24.63
C GLU A 199 8.92 7.74 -24.10
N TYR A 200 8.56 7.44 -22.84
CA TYR A 200 8.83 6.13 -22.24
C TYR A 200 8.13 4.99 -22.98
N CYS A 201 6.87 5.18 -23.36
CA CYS A 201 6.13 4.17 -24.12
C CYS A 201 6.75 3.96 -25.52
N SER A 202 7.10 5.05 -26.21
CA SER A 202 7.75 4.97 -27.52
C SER A 202 9.11 4.29 -27.46
N ALA A 203 9.92 4.60 -26.45
CA ALA A 203 11.21 3.94 -26.23
C ALA A 203 11.08 2.44 -25.94
N ALA A 204 9.97 2.01 -25.33
CA ALA A 204 9.64 0.61 -25.09
C ALA A 204 8.99 -0.11 -26.29
N GLY A 205 8.86 0.56 -27.43
CA GLY A 205 8.31 -0.03 -28.67
C GLY A 205 6.79 -0.17 -28.70
N PHE A 206 6.06 0.53 -27.81
CA PHE A 206 4.61 0.57 -27.88
C PHE A 206 4.12 1.35 -29.10
N ARG A 207 3.09 0.83 -29.78
CA ARG A 207 2.41 1.53 -30.87
C ARG A 207 1.22 2.32 -30.35
N LEU A 208 1.20 3.63 -30.56
CA LEU A 208 0.08 4.47 -30.14
C LEU A 208 -1.18 4.14 -30.95
N ILE A 209 -2.28 3.86 -30.25
CA ILE A 209 -3.60 3.58 -30.84
C ILE A 209 -4.49 4.83 -30.74
N ALA A 210 -4.54 5.44 -29.56
CA ALA A 210 -5.34 6.64 -29.33
C ALA A 210 -4.69 7.54 -28.28
N LYS A 211 -4.88 8.85 -28.45
CA LYS A 211 -4.52 9.87 -27.47
C LYS A 211 -5.64 10.90 -27.40
N VAL A 212 -6.11 11.17 -26.19
CA VAL A 212 -7.01 12.29 -25.92
C VAL A 212 -6.37 13.16 -24.85
N SER A 213 -6.42 14.48 -25.03
CA SER A 213 -5.86 15.42 -24.09
C SER A 213 -6.85 16.52 -23.76
N THR A 214 -6.88 16.88 -22.48
CA THR A 214 -7.61 18.00 -21.93
C THR A 214 -6.61 18.97 -21.30
N LYS A 215 -7.10 20.09 -20.75
CA LYS A 215 -6.25 21.03 -20.00
C LYS A 215 -5.50 20.36 -18.83
N ASN A 216 -6.11 19.36 -18.19
CA ASN A 216 -5.61 18.80 -16.93
C ASN A 216 -5.01 17.39 -17.08
N HIS A 217 -5.52 16.60 -18.03
CA HIS A 217 -5.19 15.18 -18.17
C HIS A 217 -5.04 14.77 -19.63
N SER A 218 -4.17 13.79 -19.86
CA SER A 218 -4.06 13.06 -21.12
C SER A 218 -4.31 11.58 -20.89
N VAL A 219 -5.15 11.00 -21.74
CA VAL A 219 -5.35 9.55 -21.86
C VAL A 219 -4.57 9.04 -23.06
N PHE A 220 -3.86 7.94 -22.85
CA PHE A 220 -3.16 7.22 -23.90
C PHE A 220 -3.66 5.79 -23.95
N VAL A 221 -3.80 5.26 -25.16
CA VAL A 221 -4.04 3.84 -25.43
C VAL A 221 -2.94 3.39 -26.39
N TYR A 222 -2.15 2.43 -25.95
CA TYR A 222 -1.04 1.83 -26.68
C TYR A 222 -1.27 0.34 -26.88
N GLU A 223 -0.69 -0.21 -27.95
CA GLU A 223 -0.60 -1.64 -28.21
C GLU A 223 0.84 -2.13 -28.03
N LYS A 224 1.01 -3.29 -27.39
CA LYS A 224 2.28 -3.99 -27.37
C LYS A 224 2.59 -4.59 -28.75
N SER A 225 3.53 -3.97 -29.48
CA SER A 225 4.04 -4.44 -30.78
C SER A 225 5.00 -5.63 -30.62
N ALA A 226 5.26 -6.38 -31.70
CA ALA A 226 6.19 -7.52 -31.67
C ALA A 226 7.63 -7.12 -31.32
N GLU A 227 7.98 -5.86 -31.58
CA GLU A 227 9.29 -5.25 -31.28
C GLU A 227 9.37 -4.70 -29.85
N ALA A 228 8.25 -4.63 -29.11
CA ALA A 228 8.22 -4.04 -27.79
C ALA A 228 9.00 -4.92 -26.79
N SER A 229 10.19 -4.43 -26.41
CA SER A 229 11.14 -5.10 -25.52
C SER A 229 11.47 -4.18 -24.35
N PRO A 230 11.80 -4.72 -23.15
CA PRO A 230 12.24 -3.90 -22.02
C PRO A 230 13.43 -3.04 -22.43
N THR A 231 13.43 -1.75 -22.06
CA THR A 231 14.57 -0.88 -22.37
C THR A 231 15.80 -1.34 -21.58
N SER A 232 16.94 -1.51 -22.26
CA SER A 232 18.17 -1.99 -21.62
C SER A 232 18.88 -0.85 -20.85
N GLY A 233 18.60 -0.77 -19.54
CA GLY A 233 19.37 0.02 -18.56
C GLY A 233 19.75 -0.85 -17.36
N THR A 234 21.06 -1.01 -17.12
CA THR A 234 21.76 -1.81 -16.08
C THR A 234 21.27 -1.58 -14.64
N ALA A 235 21.27 -2.53 -13.68
CA ALA A 235 22.29 -3.52 -13.31
C ALA A 235 21.69 -4.85 -12.78
N GLY A 236 22.48 -5.92 -12.89
CA GLY A 236 22.02 -7.31 -12.81
C GLY A 236 21.68 -7.86 -11.43
N LEU A 237 20.66 -8.73 -11.42
CA LEU A 237 20.48 -9.82 -10.46
C LEU A 237 20.07 -11.06 -11.26
N SER A 238 20.75 -12.17 -10.97
CA SER A 238 20.71 -13.44 -11.70
C SER A 238 19.32 -14.07 -11.77
N ARG A 239 18.94 -14.52 -12.98
CA ARG A 239 17.71 -15.25 -13.29
C ARG A 239 17.76 -16.68 -12.75
N GLY A 240 16.82 -17.04 -11.87
CA GLY A 240 16.42 -18.43 -11.62
C GLY A 240 15.21 -18.79 -12.49
N ALA A 241 15.22 -19.96 -13.11
CA ALA A 241 14.21 -20.41 -14.08
C ALA A 241 12.80 -20.53 -13.47
N ALA A 242 11.79 -20.08 -14.22
CA ALA A 242 10.38 -20.19 -13.89
C ALA A 242 9.85 -21.63 -14.13
N PRO A 243 9.00 -22.19 -13.25
CA PRO A 243 8.30 -23.44 -13.53
C PRO A 243 7.00 -23.18 -14.32
N ALA A 244 6.58 -24.20 -15.09
CA ALA A 244 5.44 -24.21 -16.00
C ALA A 244 4.06 -24.12 -15.28
N PRO A 245 3.00 -23.64 -15.97
CA PRO A 245 1.70 -23.39 -15.36
C PRO A 245 0.90 -24.67 -15.10
N GLY A 246 0.66 -24.98 -13.82
CA GLY A 246 -0.29 -26.00 -13.37
C GLY A 246 -1.55 -25.36 -12.81
N SER A 247 -2.73 -25.90 -13.17
CA SER A 247 -4.05 -25.43 -12.76
C SER A 247 -4.22 -25.41 -11.23
N LEU A 248 -4.50 -24.23 -10.65
CA LEU A 248 -4.82 -24.08 -9.22
C LEU A 248 -6.30 -24.38 -8.97
N ALA A 249 -6.58 -25.61 -8.53
CA ALA A 249 -7.84 -25.97 -7.88
C ALA A 249 -7.74 -25.61 -6.38
N ILE A 250 -8.66 -24.77 -5.90
CA ILE A 250 -8.76 -24.37 -4.50
C ILE A 250 -9.32 -25.53 -3.67
N ARG A 251 -8.59 -25.99 -2.65
CA ARG A 251 -9.08 -26.90 -1.59
C ARG A 251 -8.90 -26.25 -0.20
N PRO A 252 -9.81 -26.50 0.77
CA PRO A 252 -9.80 -25.83 2.06
C PRO A 252 -8.75 -26.41 3.02
N ALA A 253 -8.34 -25.55 3.97
CA ALA A 253 -7.16 -25.65 4.82
C ALA A 253 -7.19 -26.77 5.88
N SER A 254 -6.03 -27.37 6.13
CA SER A 254 -5.67 -27.95 7.44
C SER A 254 -4.15 -28.09 7.59
N GLY A 255 -3.62 -27.76 8.79
CA GLY A 255 -2.35 -28.29 9.31
C GLY A 255 -1.11 -27.40 9.21
N ASN A 256 -0.53 -27.08 10.38
CA ASN A 256 0.74 -26.34 10.59
C ASN A 256 1.97 -26.99 9.90
N ALA A 257 2.78 -26.18 9.20
CA ALA A 257 4.20 -26.41 8.89
C ALA A 257 4.86 -25.08 8.40
N PRO A 258 6.20 -24.96 8.36
CA PRO A 258 6.92 -23.69 8.50
C PRO A 258 6.75 -22.73 7.32
N GLN A 259 6.62 -21.44 7.63
CA GLN A 259 6.43 -20.35 6.66
C GLN A 259 7.70 -20.12 5.81
N SER A 260 7.78 -20.76 4.64
CA SER A 260 8.62 -20.26 3.55
C SER A 260 7.95 -19.02 2.94
N LEU A 261 8.72 -17.95 2.74
CA LEU A 261 8.22 -16.72 2.12
C LEU A 261 7.67 -17.00 0.70
N PRO A 262 6.54 -16.38 0.32
CA PRO A 262 5.87 -16.63 -0.95
C PRO A 262 6.61 -16.05 -2.17
N PRO A 263 6.31 -16.52 -3.39
CA PRO A 263 6.87 -15.98 -4.63
C PRO A 263 6.57 -14.48 -4.77
N GLY A 264 7.61 -13.65 -4.94
CA GLY A 264 7.54 -12.19 -4.87
C GLY A 264 8.10 -11.59 -3.57
N PHE A 265 8.35 -12.43 -2.56
CA PHE A 265 9.02 -12.08 -1.30
C PHE A 265 10.31 -12.87 -1.16
N SER A 266 11.42 -12.31 -1.66
CA SER A 266 12.75 -12.76 -1.25
C SER A 266 13.17 -12.06 0.05
N LYS A 267 14.16 -12.63 0.75
CA LYS A 267 14.66 -12.18 2.05
C LYS A 267 14.97 -10.68 2.20
N ALA A 268 15.03 -9.87 1.14
CA ALA A 268 14.95 -8.40 1.26
C ALA A 268 14.68 -7.68 -0.06
N GLY A 269 13.91 -8.25 -1.00
CA GLY A 269 13.72 -7.71 -2.36
C GLY A 269 13.43 -6.21 -2.36
N LEU A 270 14.48 -5.38 -2.56
CA LEU A 270 14.35 -3.94 -2.54
C LEU A 270 13.43 -3.55 -3.69
N PRO A 271 12.48 -2.62 -3.50
CA PRO A 271 11.74 -2.07 -4.61
C PRO A 271 12.68 -1.24 -5.49
N GLY A 272 13.37 -1.91 -6.42
CA GLY A 272 14.48 -1.35 -7.21
C GLY A 272 14.12 -0.03 -7.90
N PRO A 273 12.98 0.06 -8.60
CA PRO A 273 12.53 1.32 -9.23
C PRO A 273 12.25 2.47 -8.26
N TYR A 274 12.04 2.16 -6.97
CA TYR A 274 11.83 3.15 -5.94
C TYR A 274 13.11 3.48 -5.18
N LEU A 275 14.21 2.74 -5.34
CA LEU A 275 15.47 3.03 -4.66
C LEU A 275 15.96 4.42 -5.06
N ARG A 276 16.18 5.27 -4.06
CA ARG A 276 16.58 6.66 -4.26
C ARG A 276 17.98 6.96 -3.77
N SER A 277 18.31 6.44 -2.60
CA SER A 277 19.64 6.66 -2.02
C SER A 277 20.07 5.42 -1.27
N GLU A 278 21.38 5.19 -1.28
CA GLU A 278 22.03 4.13 -0.54
C GLU A 278 23.08 4.75 0.39
N GLY A 279 23.34 4.10 1.51
CA GLY A 279 24.40 4.53 2.40
C GLY A 279 24.08 4.26 3.86
N ARG A 280 24.60 5.12 4.73
CA ARG A 280 24.43 5.00 6.17
C ARG A 280 23.72 6.21 6.73
N ARG A 281 22.81 6.00 7.69
CA ARG A 281 22.11 7.07 8.41
C ARG A 281 22.60 7.13 9.84
N LYS A 282 22.81 8.37 10.33
CA LYS A 282 23.12 8.63 11.73
C LYS A 282 21.80 8.69 12.50
N LEU A 283 21.66 7.85 13.51
CA LEU A 283 20.49 7.75 14.38
C LEU A 283 20.98 7.80 15.83
N GLY A 284 21.01 8.99 16.42
CA GLY A 284 21.71 9.23 17.69
C GLY A 284 23.22 8.96 17.57
N SER A 285 23.74 8.04 18.38
CA SER A 285 25.14 7.57 18.35
C SER A 285 25.39 6.48 17.29
N TYR A 286 24.34 5.90 16.70
CA TYR A 286 24.45 4.79 15.76
C TYR A 286 24.59 5.28 14.33
N LYS A 287 25.38 4.58 13.52
CA LYS A 287 25.50 4.81 12.07
C LYS A 287 25.21 3.50 11.34
N LEU A 288 23.99 3.34 10.84
CA LEU A 288 23.47 2.06 10.30
C LEU A 288 23.27 2.13 8.78
N PRO A 289 23.44 1.02 8.04
CA PRO A 289 23.04 0.98 6.64
C PRO A 289 21.54 1.26 6.52
N CYS A 290 21.15 2.10 5.56
CA CYS A 290 19.77 2.46 5.31
C CYS A 290 19.60 3.03 3.91
N HIS A 291 18.64 2.47 3.18
CA HIS A 291 18.26 2.91 1.85
C HIS A 291 17.04 3.83 1.93
N GLY A 292 17.05 4.86 1.08
CA GLY A 292 15.93 5.76 0.84
C GLY A 292 15.11 5.35 -0.37
N PHE A 293 13.82 5.70 -0.36
CA PHE A 293 12.90 5.33 -1.43
C PHE A 293 12.04 6.51 -1.92
N TYR A 294 11.90 6.64 -3.24
CA TYR A 294 10.94 7.56 -3.84
C TYR A 294 9.52 7.28 -3.33
N GLY A 295 8.76 8.33 -3.04
CA GLY A 295 7.39 8.20 -2.56
C GLY A 295 7.26 7.84 -1.07
N LEU A 296 8.35 7.78 -0.30
CA LEU A 296 8.36 7.73 1.16
C LEU A 296 9.06 8.98 1.74
N PRO A 297 8.68 9.44 2.95
CA PRO A 297 9.43 10.50 3.61
C PRO A 297 10.84 10.03 4.00
N GLU A 298 11.70 10.99 4.33
CA GLU A 298 13.04 10.72 4.89
C GLU A 298 13.97 9.90 3.98
N PHE A 299 13.69 9.86 2.67
CA PHE A 299 14.51 9.12 1.71
C PHE A 299 15.96 9.60 1.68
N ASP A 300 16.28 10.87 1.99
CA ASP A 300 17.65 11.41 1.94
C ASP A 300 18.13 11.78 3.35
N THR A 301 17.28 12.41 4.15
CA THR A 301 17.63 12.94 5.47
C THR A 301 16.60 12.55 6.53
N THR A 302 17.07 12.35 7.77
CA THR A 302 16.20 12.14 8.93
C THR A 302 15.40 13.40 9.24
N SER A 303 14.12 13.23 9.58
CA SER A 303 13.23 14.31 9.97
C SER A 303 13.33 14.64 11.46
N TYR A 304 12.92 15.86 11.81
CA TYR A 304 12.78 16.26 13.22
C TYR A 304 11.76 15.40 13.99
N ALA A 305 10.75 14.84 13.31
CA ALA A 305 9.77 13.95 13.91
C ALA A 305 10.42 12.63 14.36
N THR A 306 11.22 12.02 13.49
CA THR A 306 11.93 10.77 13.80
C THR A 306 13.01 10.98 14.86
N ASP A 307 13.77 12.07 14.79
CA ASP A 307 14.72 12.38 15.86
C ASP A 307 14.01 12.51 17.21
N LEU A 308 12.95 13.33 17.26
CA LEU A 308 12.14 13.52 18.48
C LEU A 308 11.56 12.19 18.98
N ALA A 309 11.10 11.33 18.06
CA ALA A 309 10.58 10.02 18.39
C ALA A 309 11.61 9.12 19.07
N THR A 310 12.82 9.04 18.52
CA THR A 310 13.90 8.22 19.11
C THR A 310 14.36 8.75 20.46
N GLU A 311 14.50 10.08 20.60
CA GLU A 311 14.84 10.73 21.88
C GLU A 311 13.76 10.48 22.94
N ALA A 312 12.48 10.67 22.59
CA ALA A 312 11.35 10.44 23.48
C ALA A 312 11.21 8.97 23.87
N LEU A 313 11.39 8.04 22.92
CA LEU A 313 11.31 6.61 23.18
C LEU A 313 12.45 6.14 24.09
N ALA A 314 13.68 6.64 23.90
CA ALA A 314 14.80 6.37 24.80
C ALA A 314 14.47 6.76 26.25
N LYS A 315 13.88 7.95 26.44
CA LYS A 315 13.44 8.41 27.75
C LYS A 315 12.30 7.57 28.32
N ALA A 316 11.32 7.22 27.50
CA ALA A 316 10.15 6.45 27.91
C ALA A 316 10.50 5.00 28.33
N CYS A 317 11.54 4.42 27.73
CA CYS A 317 12.01 3.06 27.99
C CYS A 317 13.24 3.00 28.91
N ALA A 318 13.66 4.11 29.52
CA ALA A 318 14.83 4.12 30.39
C ALA A 318 14.70 3.12 31.55
N GLY A 319 15.68 2.22 31.67
CA GLY A 319 15.69 1.14 32.66
C GLY A 319 14.78 -0.05 32.35
N SER A 320 14.10 -0.07 31.19
CA SER A 320 13.24 -1.17 30.75
C SER A 320 13.96 -2.05 29.73
N LEU A 321 13.73 -3.36 29.81
CA LEU A 321 14.10 -4.30 28.75
C LEU A 321 12.99 -4.28 27.68
N VAL A 322 13.34 -3.97 26.43
CA VAL A 322 12.40 -3.91 25.32
C VAL A 322 12.76 -5.02 24.32
N ARG A 323 11.97 -6.09 24.29
CA ARG A 323 12.13 -7.20 23.33
C ARG A 323 11.13 -7.09 22.18
N ASP A 324 9.90 -6.73 22.51
CA ASP A 324 8.77 -6.66 21.59
C ASP A 324 8.38 -5.19 21.35
N PHE A 325 8.71 -4.68 20.16
CA PHE A 325 8.44 -3.28 19.79
C PHE A 325 7.47 -3.20 18.62
N LEU A 326 6.58 -2.21 18.64
CA LEU A 326 5.72 -1.87 17.51
C LEU A 326 5.95 -0.44 17.05
N VAL A 327 5.95 -0.24 15.74
CA VAL A 327 5.86 1.09 15.14
C VAL A 327 4.69 1.20 14.16
N VAL A 328 3.84 2.21 14.37
CA VAL A 328 2.79 2.62 13.44
C VAL A 328 3.36 3.68 12.50
N ASN A 329 3.21 3.45 11.20
CA ASN A 329 3.73 4.24 10.08
C ASN A 329 5.27 4.38 10.13
N PRO A 330 6.01 3.30 9.85
CA PRO A 330 7.48 3.26 10.01
C PRO A 330 8.26 4.07 8.97
N GLY A 331 7.63 4.52 7.89
CA GLY A 331 8.31 5.12 6.75
C GLY A 331 9.36 4.18 6.16
N ILE A 332 10.60 4.66 5.98
CA ILE A 332 11.73 3.81 5.56
C ILE A 332 12.34 2.99 6.70
N GLY A 333 11.79 3.07 7.93
CA GLY A 333 12.20 2.25 9.07
C GLY A 333 13.31 2.85 9.95
N LEU A 334 13.56 4.17 9.91
CA LEU A 334 14.62 4.81 10.71
C LEU A 334 14.43 4.58 12.23
N SER A 335 13.21 4.77 12.73
CA SER A 335 12.89 4.52 14.14
C SER A 335 12.98 3.03 14.51
N SER A 336 12.66 2.13 13.58
CA SER A 336 12.81 0.68 13.75
C SER A 336 14.28 0.26 13.83
N LEU A 337 15.12 0.79 12.93
CA LEU A 337 16.57 0.57 12.93
C LEU A 337 17.19 1.05 14.25
N TRP A 338 16.80 2.25 14.69
CA TRP A 338 17.23 2.80 15.97
C TRP A 338 16.76 1.92 17.14
N ALA A 339 15.50 1.49 17.17
CA ALA A 339 14.98 0.66 18.25
C ALA A 339 15.76 -0.65 18.38
N ARG A 340 16.07 -1.34 17.26
CA ARG A 340 16.93 -2.53 17.31
C ARG A 340 18.33 -2.21 17.85
N ALA A 341 18.97 -1.16 17.35
CA ALA A 341 20.35 -0.84 17.74
C ALA A 341 20.48 -0.31 19.19
N ALA A 342 19.50 0.47 19.64
CA ALA A 342 19.55 1.18 20.92
C ALA A 342 18.87 0.42 22.06
N LEU A 343 17.77 -0.27 21.78
CA LEU A 343 16.98 -0.97 22.79
C LEU A 343 17.18 -2.49 22.75
N GLY A 344 17.75 -3.03 21.67
CA GLY A 344 17.99 -4.46 21.53
C GLY A 344 16.74 -5.28 21.23
N CYS A 345 15.71 -4.69 20.61
CA CYS A 345 14.45 -5.39 20.32
C CYS A 345 14.67 -6.69 19.53
N ASP A 346 14.12 -7.80 19.97
CA ASP A 346 14.19 -9.11 19.29
C ASP A 346 13.09 -9.24 18.22
N ARG A 347 11.95 -8.56 18.43
CA ARG A 347 10.82 -8.52 17.51
C ARG A 347 10.39 -7.09 17.25
N ILE A 348 10.17 -6.77 15.97
CA ILE A 348 9.61 -5.49 15.53
C ILE A 348 8.36 -5.74 14.67
N ASP A 349 7.24 -5.21 15.15
CA ASP A 349 5.96 -5.19 14.43
C ASP A 349 5.82 -3.85 13.69
N LEU A 350 5.60 -3.92 12.39
CA LEU A 350 5.42 -2.77 11.50
C LEU A 350 3.95 -2.67 11.10
N VAL A 351 3.31 -1.54 11.40
CA VAL A 351 1.92 -1.27 11.02
C VAL A 351 1.87 -0.10 10.06
N SER A 352 1.25 -0.25 8.89
CA SER A 352 0.96 0.86 7.99
C SER A 352 -0.09 0.46 6.97
N ARG A 353 -0.69 1.45 6.31
CA ARG A 353 -1.44 1.22 5.08
C ARG A 353 -0.56 1.23 3.83
N ASP A 354 0.65 1.76 3.89
CA ASP A 354 1.52 1.86 2.72
C ASP A 354 2.42 0.62 2.60
N SER A 355 2.15 -0.23 1.61
CA SER A 355 2.94 -1.42 1.35
C SER A 355 4.40 -1.10 1.01
N LEU A 356 4.68 0.06 0.38
CA LEU A 356 6.06 0.48 0.11
C LEU A 356 6.80 0.75 1.43
N SER A 357 6.15 1.42 2.38
CA SER A 357 6.67 1.68 3.74
C SER A 357 6.97 0.37 4.48
N LEU A 358 6.03 -0.58 4.50
CA LEU A 358 6.21 -1.88 5.16
C LEU A 358 7.32 -2.72 4.53
N ARG A 359 7.46 -2.70 3.19
CA ARG A 359 8.53 -3.38 2.47
C ARG A 359 9.89 -2.69 2.72
N ALA A 360 9.95 -1.37 2.61
CA ALA A 360 11.16 -0.56 2.81
C ALA A 360 11.72 -0.69 4.23
N ALA A 361 10.89 -0.48 5.26
CA ALA A 361 11.31 -0.60 6.65
C ALA A 361 11.82 -2.01 6.97
N GLY A 362 11.12 -3.04 6.47
CA GLY A 362 11.55 -4.42 6.65
C GLY A 362 12.84 -4.76 5.90
N ALA A 363 13.03 -4.25 4.67
CA ALA A 363 14.26 -4.46 3.91
C ALA A 363 15.46 -3.78 4.56
N ASN A 364 15.30 -2.55 5.09
CA ASN A 364 16.34 -1.84 5.83
C ASN A 364 16.71 -2.55 7.13
N LEU A 365 15.73 -3.03 7.90
CA LEU A 365 15.98 -3.85 9.09
C LEU A 365 16.77 -5.12 8.75
N TYR A 366 16.37 -5.83 7.69
CA TYR A 366 17.06 -7.04 7.26
C TYR A 366 18.48 -6.74 6.77
N ALA A 367 18.67 -5.68 5.98
CA ALA A 367 19.99 -5.27 5.50
C ALA A 367 20.95 -4.91 6.66
N ALA A 368 20.42 -4.36 7.75
CA ALA A 368 21.21 -3.98 8.91
C ALA A 368 21.49 -5.13 9.90
N PHE A 369 20.53 -6.07 10.06
CA PHE A 369 20.56 -7.04 11.17
C PHE A 369 20.31 -8.50 10.75
N GLY A 370 19.98 -8.76 9.49
CA GLY A 370 19.64 -10.09 9.00
C GLY A 370 18.52 -10.75 9.81
N ASP A 371 18.70 -12.04 10.12
CA ASP A 371 17.74 -12.84 10.89
C ASP A 371 17.82 -12.57 12.41
N ALA A 372 18.63 -11.61 12.87
CA ALA A 372 18.75 -11.26 14.30
C ALA A 372 17.57 -10.43 14.85
N VAL A 373 16.59 -10.10 14.02
CA VAL A 373 15.35 -9.44 14.41
C VAL A 373 14.17 -10.08 13.68
N ALA A 374 13.16 -10.50 14.43
CA ALA A 374 11.91 -10.99 13.86
C ALA A 374 11.04 -9.80 13.42
N ILE A 375 10.64 -9.78 12.14
CA ILE A 375 9.86 -8.67 11.56
C ILE A 375 8.47 -9.18 11.18
N ARG A 376 7.43 -8.55 11.72
CA ARG A 376 6.03 -8.79 11.30
C ARG A 376 5.43 -7.53 10.71
N ARG A 377 4.51 -7.67 9.76
CA ARG A 377 3.90 -6.57 9.02
C ARG A 377 2.39 -6.70 9.07
N PHE A 378 1.70 -5.61 9.37
CA PHE A 378 0.26 -5.57 9.48
C PHE A 378 -0.29 -4.37 8.71
N ALA A 379 -1.42 -4.59 8.02
CA ALA A 379 -2.22 -3.48 7.51
C ALA A 379 -2.75 -2.65 8.68
N PHE A 380 -2.96 -1.35 8.45
CA PHE A 380 -3.39 -0.43 9.52
C PHE A 380 -4.73 -0.84 10.18
N PHE A 381 -5.61 -1.50 9.42
CA PHE A 381 -6.90 -1.99 9.91
C PHE A 381 -6.85 -3.43 10.45
N ASP A 382 -5.71 -4.13 10.38
CA ASP A 382 -5.57 -5.53 10.82
C ASP A 382 -4.81 -5.65 12.15
N THR A 383 -4.93 -4.62 13.00
CA THR A 383 -4.22 -4.57 14.28
C THR A 383 -4.78 -5.54 15.32
N ASP A 384 -5.99 -6.08 15.12
CA ASP A 384 -6.58 -7.17 15.92
C ASP A 384 -5.68 -8.43 15.96
N ARG A 385 -4.79 -8.61 14.96
CA ARG A 385 -3.82 -9.72 14.90
C ARG A 385 -2.62 -9.53 15.82
N ILE A 386 -2.42 -8.33 16.36
CA ILE A 386 -1.40 -8.05 17.38
C ILE A 386 -1.96 -8.51 18.71
N GLY A 387 -1.22 -9.35 19.44
CA GLY A 387 -1.70 -9.91 20.70
C GLY A 387 -1.93 -8.86 21.79
N ASP A 388 -2.89 -9.12 22.65
CA ASP A 388 -3.15 -8.30 23.83
C ASP A 388 -1.98 -8.36 24.81
N SER A 389 -1.61 -7.22 25.40
CA SER A 389 -0.51 -7.11 26.37
C SER A 389 0.77 -7.82 25.90
N SER A 390 1.12 -7.66 24.62
CA SER A 390 2.19 -8.40 23.95
C SER A 390 3.41 -7.56 23.56
N LEU A 391 3.38 -6.25 23.82
CA LEU A 391 4.41 -5.30 23.42
C LEU A 391 5.04 -4.61 24.63
N ASP A 392 6.36 -4.51 24.66
CA ASP A 392 7.10 -3.76 25.70
C ASP A 392 7.08 -2.25 25.39
N ALA A 393 7.12 -1.90 24.10
CA ALA A 393 7.07 -0.51 23.66
C ALA A 393 6.29 -0.31 22.35
N ILE A 394 5.64 0.85 22.22
CA ILE A 394 4.91 1.27 21.01
C ILE A 394 5.36 2.68 20.60
N LEU A 395 5.67 2.87 19.33
CA LEU A 395 5.86 4.20 18.73
C LEU A 395 4.78 4.44 17.67
N CYS A 396 4.06 5.56 17.76
CA CYS A 396 2.98 5.87 16.84
C CYS A 396 3.18 7.22 16.15
N PHE A 397 3.20 7.20 14.82
CA PHE A 397 3.03 8.38 13.96
C PHE A 397 1.61 8.33 13.37
N PRO A 398 0.60 8.96 14.02
CA PRO A 398 -0.79 8.83 13.61
C PRO A 398 -1.05 9.53 12.28
N ASP A 399 -1.86 8.91 11.43
CA ASP A 399 -2.39 9.56 10.23
C ASP A 399 -3.60 10.42 10.60
N GLU A 400 -3.54 11.72 10.28
CA GLU A 400 -4.68 12.61 10.43
C GLU A 400 -5.68 12.38 9.30
N ILE A 401 -6.75 11.64 9.59
CA ILE A 401 -7.83 11.36 8.63
C ILE A 401 -9.06 12.19 9.01
N PRO A 402 -9.47 13.17 8.19
CA PRO A 402 -10.66 13.98 8.46
C PRO A 402 -11.92 13.11 8.62
N GLY A 403 -12.71 13.38 9.66
CA GLY A 403 -13.97 12.67 9.93
C GLY A 403 -13.82 11.28 10.55
N TYR A 404 -12.60 10.76 10.69
CA TYR A 404 -12.31 9.47 11.30
C TYR A 404 -11.66 9.66 12.68
N ASP A 405 -12.06 8.86 13.67
CA ASP A 405 -11.49 8.91 15.03
C ASP A 405 -10.14 8.18 15.11
N TYR A 406 -9.15 8.68 14.37
CA TYR A 406 -7.80 8.12 14.38
C TYR A 406 -7.14 8.18 15.77
N VAL A 407 -7.59 9.08 16.65
CA VAL A 407 -7.07 9.23 18.02
C VAL A 407 -7.57 8.10 18.90
N GLY A 408 -8.89 7.87 18.92
CA GLY A 408 -9.52 6.78 19.67
C GLY A 408 -9.00 5.41 19.23
N GLU A 409 -8.89 5.18 17.92
CA GLU A 409 -8.38 3.93 17.34
C GLU A 409 -6.90 3.68 17.70
N SER A 410 -6.08 4.74 17.68
CA SER A 410 -4.69 4.66 18.14
C SER A 410 -4.62 4.32 19.63
N TRP A 411 -5.48 4.91 20.46
CA TRP A 411 -5.54 4.60 21.89
C TRP A 411 -6.04 3.18 22.16
N ALA A 412 -7.03 2.70 21.40
CA ALA A 412 -7.53 1.33 21.50
C ALA A 412 -6.41 0.31 21.24
N LEU A 413 -5.59 0.53 20.20
CA LEU A 413 -4.40 -0.27 19.94
C LEU A 413 -3.39 -0.19 21.10
N ILE A 414 -3.01 1.01 21.51
CA ILE A 414 -1.99 1.21 22.56
C ILE A 414 -2.42 0.56 23.87
N ALA A 415 -3.64 0.82 24.34
CA ALA A 415 -4.13 0.32 25.62
C ALA A 415 -4.26 -1.21 25.63
N ARG A 416 -4.68 -1.80 24.50
CA ARG A 416 -4.85 -3.25 24.36
C ARG A 416 -3.52 -3.99 24.24
N ALA A 417 -2.61 -3.52 23.38
CA ALA A 417 -1.42 -4.27 23.00
C ALA A 417 -0.21 -4.06 23.94
N LEU A 418 -0.13 -2.93 24.66
CA LEU A 418 1.02 -2.61 25.51
C LEU A 418 1.01 -3.42 26.82
N LYS A 419 2.12 -4.03 27.22
CA LYS A 419 2.26 -4.75 28.50
C LYS A 419 2.12 -3.81 29.70
N LYS A 420 1.82 -4.36 30.88
CA LYS A 420 1.97 -3.67 32.17
C LYS A 420 3.38 -3.10 32.29
N ALA A 421 3.52 -1.87 32.76
CA ALA A 421 4.76 -1.09 32.78
C ALA A 421 5.41 -0.79 31.40
N GLY A 422 4.82 -1.24 30.29
CA GLY A 422 5.27 -0.92 28.94
C GLY A 422 5.06 0.56 28.61
N ALA A 423 5.85 1.08 27.68
CA ALA A 423 5.85 2.49 27.30
C ALA A 423 5.32 2.73 25.88
N ALA A 424 4.59 3.82 25.67
CA ALA A 424 4.22 4.26 24.33
C ALA A 424 4.60 5.72 24.11
N VAL A 425 4.98 6.02 22.87
CA VAL A 425 5.25 7.39 22.41
C VAL A 425 4.39 7.68 21.19
N VAL A 426 3.64 8.78 21.23
CA VAL A 426 2.90 9.31 20.08
C VAL A 426 3.60 10.57 19.60
N VAL A 427 3.92 10.66 18.31
CA VAL A 427 4.62 11.81 17.71
C VAL A 427 3.79 12.39 16.58
N ALA A 428 3.43 13.67 16.70
CA ALA A 428 2.60 14.37 15.72
C ALA A 428 2.77 15.89 15.83
N SER A 429 1.91 16.66 15.17
CA SER A 429 1.82 18.11 15.41
C SER A 429 1.38 18.40 16.85
N PRO A 430 1.75 19.56 17.46
CA PRO A 430 1.29 19.94 18.79
C PRO A 430 -0.24 19.90 18.95
N THR A 431 -0.98 20.27 17.91
CA THR A 431 -2.45 20.21 17.89
C THR A 431 -2.97 18.80 18.03
N VAL A 432 -2.37 17.84 17.33
CA VAL A 432 -2.73 16.41 17.45
C VAL A 432 -2.37 15.88 18.82
N ILE A 433 -1.18 16.20 19.33
CA ILE A 433 -0.75 15.75 20.66
C ILE A 433 -1.70 16.25 21.76
N ALA A 434 -2.19 17.49 21.67
CA ALA A 434 -3.20 18.00 22.59
C ALA A 434 -4.50 17.19 22.55
N ARG A 435 -4.94 16.71 21.38
CA ARG A 435 -6.11 15.82 21.24
C ARG A 435 -5.86 14.45 21.88
N PHE A 436 -4.68 13.87 21.66
CA PHE A 436 -4.27 12.61 22.29
C PHE A 436 -4.23 12.73 23.81
N GLU A 437 -3.66 13.80 24.35
CA GLU A 437 -3.62 14.01 25.80
C GLU A 437 -5.01 14.16 26.42
N LYS A 438 -5.90 14.92 25.77
CA LYS A 438 -7.29 15.13 26.23
C LYS A 438 -8.10 13.83 26.30
N SER A 439 -7.82 12.89 25.40
CA SER A 439 -8.56 11.62 25.25
C SER A 439 -7.80 10.40 25.81
N ARG A 440 -6.70 10.62 26.53
CA ARG A 440 -5.85 9.55 27.06
C ARG A 440 -6.68 8.61 27.97
N PRO A 441 -6.68 7.30 27.70
CA PRO A 441 -7.40 6.32 28.52
C PRO A 441 -6.93 6.27 29.97
N GLU A 442 -7.85 5.88 30.86
CA GLU A 442 -7.50 5.47 32.22
C GLU A 442 -6.53 4.27 32.19
N GLY A 443 -5.53 4.28 33.09
CA GLY A 443 -4.49 3.24 33.15
C GLY A 443 -3.25 3.48 32.27
N LEU A 444 -3.27 4.48 31.38
CA LEU A 444 -2.06 4.97 30.69
C LEU A 444 -1.62 6.28 31.32
N TRP A 445 -0.48 6.32 32.03
CA TRP A 445 0.05 7.49 32.72
C TRP A 445 0.98 8.34 31.84
N LYS A 446 0.79 9.67 31.82
CA LYS A 446 1.71 10.60 31.14
C LYS A 446 3.05 10.61 31.86
N LEU A 447 4.10 10.22 31.16
CA LEU A 447 5.49 10.33 31.63
C LEU A 447 6.07 11.71 31.32
N GLY A 448 5.59 12.35 30.26
CA GLY A 448 6.03 13.68 29.86
C GLY A 448 5.66 14.01 28.42
N GLU A 449 6.18 15.15 27.98
CA GLU A 449 6.03 15.65 26.62
C GLU A 449 7.35 16.28 26.17
N ALA A 450 7.64 16.22 24.88
CA ALA A 450 8.79 16.86 24.26
C ALA A 450 8.38 17.53 22.94
N LYS A 451 9.10 18.59 22.53
CA LYS A 451 8.81 19.33 21.29
C LYS A 451 10.09 19.58 20.50
N LYS A 452 10.00 19.47 19.17
CA LYS A 452 11.13 19.73 18.26
C LYS A 452 10.60 20.22 16.91
N LYS A 453 10.96 21.46 16.54
CA LYS A 453 10.76 22.04 15.19
C LYS A 453 9.40 21.71 14.55
N GLY A 454 8.31 22.04 15.23
CA GLY A 454 6.94 21.85 14.72
C GLY A 454 6.30 20.49 15.05
N PHE A 455 7.04 19.58 15.70
CA PHE A 455 6.53 18.31 16.21
C PHE A 455 6.48 18.30 17.74
N ALA A 456 5.59 17.49 18.27
CA ALA A 456 5.47 17.18 19.69
C ALA A 456 5.39 15.65 19.88
N ALA A 457 5.89 15.18 21.02
CA ALA A 457 5.86 13.78 21.41
C ALA A 457 5.20 13.66 22.79
N LEU A 458 4.17 12.82 22.90
CA LEU A 458 3.53 12.43 24.16
C LEU A 458 4.08 11.08 24.60
N LEU A 459 4.68 11.04 25.79
CA LEU A 459 5.23 9.83 26.38
C LEU A 459 4.24 9.31 27.42
N VAL A 460 3.83 8.05 27.31
CA VAL A 460 2.93 7.40 28.27
C VAL A 460 3.46 6.03 28.70
N ARG A 461 2.98 5.55 29.85
CA ARG A 461 3.27 4.22 30.38
C ARG A 461 2.00 3.55 30.86
N ARG A 462 1.84 2.26 30.57
CA ARG A 462 0.74 1.47 31.15
C ARG A 462 1.05 1.18 32.62
N MET A 463 0.07 1.41 33.49
CA MET A 463 0.18 1.07 34.90
C MET A 463 0.46 -0.43 35.11
N ALA A 464 1.11 -0.73 36.24
CA ALA A 464 1.50 -2.06 36.65
C ALA A 464 0.30 -2.97 36.96
#